data_AF-A0A3B8P3S0-F1
#
_entry.id   AF-A0A3B8P3S0-F1
#
_cell.length_a   1.000
_cell.length_b   1.000
_cell.length_c   1.000
_cell.angle_alpha   90.00
_cell.angle_beta   90.00
_cell.angle_gamma   90.00
#
_symmetry.space_group_name_H-M   'P 1'
#
loop_
_entity.id
_entity.type
_entity.pdbx_description
1 polymer ?
#
loop_
_entity_poly.entity_id
_entity_poly.type
_entity_poly.pdbx_seq_one_letter_code
_entity_poly.pdbx_strand_id
1 'polypeptide(L)'
;MQTMLDLIHNATLQAWIWGPLMGVILGALFAGLTSAPTVNAPVTVSQTKNVYLTKVIVTDPRASSGDDDKGTMVILIGAGLGLAFLVWKYAVHFDEVHNGLMGLLLTLLAFSLTTAVVSFFKGQFTSSSWALYIAAPCSILVACAALLSLARVSFDPALTPLATQHTFLSFYTQGLSSYGQIFMMFQVLGVALIFLVMVFTGVALLHYLALMNQRSYSPLQGLWIFLTGLTLAFSGARWLFVMALLLGLSALLIEPGLMTKWVTQR
;
A
#
# COMPACT_ATOMS: atom_id res chain seq x y z
N MET A 1 9.96 -4.14 -33.66
CA MET A 1 9.80 -2.99 -32.74
C MET A 1 8.39 -2.94 -32.16
N GLN A 2 7.34 -3.11 -32.96
CA GLN A 2 5.95 -3.24 -32.49
C GLN A 2 5.73 -4.41 -31.51
N THR A 3 6.26 -5.59 -31.81
CA THR A 3 6.20 -6.77 -30.93
C THR A 3 6.89 -6.58 -29.57
N MET A 4 7.95 -5.78 -29.50
CA MET A 4 8.62 -5.42 -28.23
C MET A 4 7.82 -4.40 -27.43
N LEU A 5 7.17 -3.43 -28.11
CA LEU A 5 6.28 -2.47 -27.47
C LEU A 5 5.01 -3.14 -26.91
N ASP A 6 4.42 -4.09 -27.65
CA ASP A 6 3.28 -4.90 -27.21
C ASP A 6 3.66 -5.80 -26.02
N LEU A 7 4.90 -6.29 -25.98
CA LEU A 7 5.42 -7.08 -24.87
C LEU A 7 5.62 -6.25 -23.58
N ILE A 8 5.97 -4.96 -23.72
CA ILE A 8 6.11 -4.02 -22.59
C ILE A 8 4.74 -3.57 -22.06
N HIS A 9 3.75 -3.40 -22.93
CA HIS A 9 2.41 -2.94 -22.55
C HIS A 9 1.47 -4.06 -22.09
N ASN A 10 1.91 -5.31 -22.14
CA ASN A 10 1.12 -6.42 -21.63
C ASN A 10 1.07 -6.37 -20.10
N ALA A 11 -0.13 -6.14 -19.54
CA ALA A 11 -0.37 -6.03 -18.11
C ALA A 11 0.13 -7.23 -17.30
N THR A 12 0.07 -8.45 -17.87
CA THR A 12 0.61 -9.63 -17.20
C THR A 12 2.14 -9.59 -17.13
N LEU A 13 2.84 -9.29 -18.21
CA LEU A 13 4.30 -9.18 -18.20
C LEU A 13 4.76 -7.99 -17.34
N GLN A 14 4.01 -6.90 -17.34
CA GLN A 14 4.26 -5.78 -16.45
C GLN A 14 4.15 -6.19 -14.98
N ALA A 15 3.15 -6.99 -14.61
CA ALA A 15 2.97 -7.45 -13.24
C ALA A 15 3.99 -8.51 -12.80
N TRP A 16 4.33 -9.45 -13.67
CA TRP A 16 5.15 -10.62 -13.31
C TRP A 16 6.65 -10.41 -13.51
N ILE A 17 7.06 -9.54 -14.44
CA ILE A 17 8.46 -9.37 -14.82
C ILE A 17 8.93 -7.94 -14.55
N TRP A 18 8.31 -6.95 -15.20
CA TRP A 18 8.81 -5.57 -15.14
C TRP A 18 8.63 -4.94 -13.76
N GLY A 19 7.50 -5.14 -13.11
CA GLY A 19 7.23 -4.64 -11.76
C GLY A 19 8.26 -5.15 -10.75
N PRO A 20 8.41 -6.46 -10.56
CA PRO A 20 9.43 -7.03 -9.68
C PRO A 20 10.84 -6.57 -10.02
N LEU A 21 11.20 -6.55 -11.32
CA LEU A 21 12.51 -6.10 -11.77
C LEU A 21 12.77 -4.64 -11.39
N MET A 22 11.80 -3.74 -11.60
CA MET A 22 11.88 -2.35 -11.17
C MET A 22 11.98 -2.24 -9.64
N GLY A 23 11.25 -3.08 -8.91
CA GLY A 23 11.37 -3.18 -7.45
C GLY A 23 12.78 -3.55 -7.00
N VAL A 24 13.39 -4.57 -7.63
CA VAL A 24 14.79 -4.97 -7.36
C VAL A 24 15.74 -3.84 -7.70
N ILE A 25 15.62 -3.22 -8.87
CA ILE A 25 16.50 -2.12 -9.31
C ILE A 25 16.43 -0.96 -8.32
N LEU A 26 15.22 -0.50 -7.96
CA LEU A 26 15.05 0.60 -7.00
C LEU A 26 15.54 0.21 -5.61
N GLY A 27 15.32 -1.04 -5.18
CA GLY A 27 15.77 -1.55 -3.88
C GLY A 27 17.29 -1.56 -3.80
N ALA A 28 17.94 -2.08 -4.85
CA ALA A 28 19.39 -2.11 -4.96
C ALA A 28 19.98 -0.70 -5.06
N LEU A 29 19.37 0.22 -5.81
CA LEU A 29 19.85 1.60 -5.94
C LEU A 29 19.71 2.35 -4.61
N PHE A 30 18.52 2.35 -4.00
CA PHE A 30 18.26 3.14 -2.81
C PHE A 30 18.91 2.56 -1.54
N ALA A 31 19.00 1.23 -1.43
CA ALA A 31 19.71 0.59 -0.32
C ALA A 31 21.22 0.46 -0.58
N GLY A 32 21.67 0.36 -1.83
CA GLY A 32 23.05 0.04 -2.18
C GLY A 32 23.96 1.26 -2.36
N LEU A 33 23.48 2.36 -2.95
CA LEU A 33 24.31 3.53 -3.29
C LEU A 33 24.79 4.38 -2.09
N THR A 34 24.45 3.98 -0.87
CA THR A 34 24.87 4.67 0.35
C THR A 34 26.02 3.95 1.05
N SER A 35 26.73 4.62 1.94
CA SER A 35 27.83 4.00 2.69
C SER A 35 27.30 3.15 3.86
N ALA A 36 28.14 2.27 4.41
CA ALA A 36 27.85 1.58 5.66
C ALA A 36 27.77 2.58 6.84
N PRO A 37 27.13 2.23 7.98
CA PRO A 37 27.10 3.09 9.16
C PRO A 37 28.52 3.44 9.62
N THR A 38 28.71 4.68 10.06
CA THR A 38 29.99 5.08 10.69
C THR A 38 30.12 4.50 12.11
N VAL A 39 31.34 4.39 12.64
CA VAL A 39 31.63 3.79 13.96
C VAL A 39 30.86 4.48 15.11
N ASN A 40 30.57 5.78 14.96
CA ASN A 40 29.82 6.58 15.94
C ASN A 40 28.33 6.78 15.57
N ALA A 41 27.80 6.02 14.61
CA ALA A 41 26.42 6.18 14.17
C ALA A 41 25.40 5.72 15.25
N PRO A 42 24.22 6.35 15.35
CA PRO A 42 23.17 5.93 16.27
C PRO A 42 22.80 4.46 16.06
N VAL A 43 22.63 3.69 17.15
CA VAL A 43 22.49 2.22 17.10
C VAL A 43 21.05 1.82 16.80
N THR A 44 20.08 2.56 17.33
CA THR A 44 18.65 2.24 17.19
C THR A 44 17.90 3.22 16.30
N VAL A 45 16.75 2.78 15.80
CA VAL A 45 15.79 3.61 15.04
C VAL A 45 15.35 4.83 15.86
N SER A 46 15.08 4.63 17.15
CA SER A 46 14.66 5.73 18.04
C SER A 46 15.77 6.76 18.23
N GLN A 47 17.03 6.33 18.41
CA GLN A 47 18.15 7.26 18.50
C GLN A 47 18.38 8.01 17.18
N THR A 48 18.30 7.33 16.04
CA THR A 48 18.43 7.95 14.71
C THR A 48 17.36 9.01 14.48
N LYS A 49 16.10 8.69 14.84
CA LYS A 49 14.98 9.63 14.81
C LYS A 49 15.24 10.84 15.70
N ASN A 50 15.71 10.64 16.93
CA ASN A 50 15.95 11.74 17.86
C ASN A 50 17.04 12.69 17.33
N VAL A 51 18.12 12.15 16.75
CA VAL A 51 19.15 12.96 16.09
C VAL A 51 18.59 13.74 14.89
N TYR A 52 17.72 13.14 14.09
CA TYR A 52 17.02 13.83 13.00
C TYR A 52 16.14 14.97 13.53
N LEU A 53 15.29 14.70 14.53
CA LEU A 53 14.39 15.69 15.11
C LEU A 53 15.16 16.86 15.74
N THR A 54 16.21 16.59 16.51
CA THR A 54 17.04 17.66 17.11
C THR A 54 17.72 18.54 16.06
N LYS A 55 18.05 18.01 14.88
CA LYS A 55 18.59 18.80 13.76
C LYS A 55 17.55 19.65 13.04
N VAL A 56 16.28 19.28 13.10
CA VAL A 56 15.17 19.96 12.38
C VAL A 56 14.46 21.00 13.27
N ILE A 57 14.49 20.85 14.61
CA ILE A 57 13.77 21.73 15.58
C ILE A 57 14.39 23.15 15.72
N VAL A 58 15.18 23.64 14.75
CA VAL A 58 15.68 25.04 14.74
C VAL A 58 14.83 25.97 13.85
N THR A 59 13.71 25.53 13.27
CA THR A 59 12.84 26.44 12.50
C THR A 59 11.38 25.98 12.52
N ASP A 60 10.51 26.72 13.21
CA ASP A 60 9.06 26.57 13.20
C ASP A 60 8.40 27.83 12.62
N PRO A 61 7.33 27.64 11.82
CA PRO A 61 6.14 28.47 12.02
C PRO A 61 4.87 27.61 12.17
N ARG A 62 4.01 28.09 13.08
CA ARG A 62 2.68 27.57 13.46
C ARG A 62 1.67 27.70 12.33
N ALA A 63 0.69 26.79 12.27
CA ALA A 63 -0.58 27.00 11.58
C ALA A 63 -1.76 26.39 12.34
N SER A 64 -2.88 27.13 12.34
CA SER A 64 -4.15 26.91 13.02
C SER A 64 -5.17 26.17 12.15
N SER A 65 -6.06 25.38 12.77
CA SER A 65 -7.20 24.70 12.15
C SER A 65 -8.51 25.45 12.35
N GLY A 66 -9.36 25.49 11.31
CA GLY A 66 -10.76 25.93 11.36
C GLY A 66 -11.66 24.87 10.72
N ASP A 67 -12.80 24.64 11.35
CA ASP A 67 -13.77 23.55 11.13
C ASP A 67 -15.00 24.08 10.37
N ASP A 68 -15.71 23.25 9.59
CA ASP A 68 -17.06 23.62 9.08
C ASP A 68 -17.93 22.40 8.72
N ASP A 69 -19.08 22.30 9.39
CA ASP A 69 -19.83 21.07 9.67
C ASP A 69 -21.16 20.95 8.86
N LYS A 70 -21.29 21.67 7.74
CA LYS A 70 -22.55 21.77 6.95
C LYS A 70 -22.56 21.04 5.60
N GLY A 71 -21.44 20.44 5.18
CA GLY A 71 -21.32 19.71 3.90
C GLY A 71 -21.70 18.22 3.95
N THR A 72 -21.90 17.67 5.15
CA THR A 72 -21.86 16.23 5.42
C THR A 72 -22.95 15.42 4.69
N MET A 73 -24.15 15.96 4.51
CA MET A 73 -25.25 15.24 3.86
C MET A 73 -25.09 15.12 2.33
N VAL A 74 -24.61 16.18 1.67
CA VAL A 74 -24.33 16.16 0.22
C VAL A 74 -23.12 15.27 -0.07
N ILE A 75 -22.12 15.28 0.83
CA ILE A 75 -20.95 14.40 0.76
C ILE A 75 -21.37 12.92 0.89
N LEU A 76 -22.29 12.59 1.80
CA LEU A 76 -22.78 11.22 1.99
C LEU A 76 -23.53 10.68 0.76
N ILE A 77 -24.42 11.48 0.16
CA ILE A 77 -25.15 11.08 -1.07
C ILE A 77 -24.18 10.93 -2.25
N GLY A 78 -23.25 11.87 -2.41
CA GLY A 78 -22.20 11.80 -3.43
C GLY A 78 -21.29 10.59 -3.24
N ALA A 79 -20.93 10.25 -2.00
CA ALA A 79 -20.14 9.08 -1.66
C ALA A 79 -20.88 7.78 -1.99
N GLY A 80 -22.19 7.69 -1.73
CA GLY A 80 -23.00 6.52 -2.08
C GLY A 80 -23.07 6.27 -3.59
N LEU A 81 -23.34 7.31 -4.38
CA LEU A 81 -23.34 7.21 -5.85
C LEU A 81 -21.93 6.91 -6.40
N GLY A 82 -20.90 7.54 -5.83
CA GLY A 82 -19.50 7.26 -6.17
C GLY A 82 -19.12 5.81 -5.88
N LEU A 83 -19.57 5.25 -4.76
CA LEU A 83 -19.32 3.85 -4.40
C LEU A 83 -20.03 2.89 -5.36
N ALA A 84 -21.29 3.16 -5.72
CA ALA A 84 -22.01 2.35 -6.72
C ALA A 84 -21.31 2.38 -8.09
N PHE A 85 -20.79 3.55 -8.49
CA PHE A 85 -19.99 3.68 -9.70
C PHE A 85 -18.67 2.90 -9.62
N LEU A 86 -17.96 2.97 -8.48
CA LEU A 86 -16.73 2.21 -8.26
C LEU A 86 -16.98 0.71 -8.26
N VAL A 87 -18.09 0.24 -7.66
CA VAL A 87 -18.53 -1.16 -7.69
C VAL A 87 -18.74 -1.64 -9.13
N TRP A 88 -19.45 -0.85 -9.93
CA TRP A 88 -19.67 -1.18 -11.34
C TRP A 88 -18.36 -1.20 -12.13
N LYS A 89 -17.50 -0.18 -11.99
CA LYS A 89 -16.21 -0.13 -12.67
C LYS A 89 -15.27 -1.26 -12.26
N TYR A 90 -15.26 -1.62 -10.99
CA TYR A 90 -14.51 -2.76 -10.48
C TYR A 90 -15.03 -4.08 -11.07
N ALA A 91 -16.34 -4.28 -11.19
CA ALA A 91 -16.91 -5.48 -11.80
C ALA A 91 -16.56 -5.62 -13.28
N VAL A 92 -16.57 -4.51 -14.02
CA VAL A 92 -16.20 -4.45 -15.45
C VAL A 92 -14.72 -4.73 -15.65
N HIS A 93 -13.84 -4.15 -14.84
CA HIS A 93 -12.38 -4.22 -14.99
C HIS A 93 -11.72 -5.10 -13.92
N PHE A 94 -12.41 -6.16 -13.50
CA PHE A 94 -12.00 -6.97 -12.36
C PHE A 94 -10.60 -7.58 -12.55
N ASP A 95 -10.37 -8.16 -13.72
CA ASP A 95 -9.09 -8.80 -14.05
C ASP A 95 -7.96 -7.78 -14.18
N GLU A 96 -8.19 -6.63 -14.82
CA GLU A 96 -7.17 -5.59 -14.92
C GLU A 96 -6.80 -5.01 -13.56
N VAL A 97 -7.78 -4.79 -12.68
CA VAL A 97 -7.56 -4.30 -11.31
C VAL A 97 -6.72 -5.31 -10.52
N HIS A 98 -7.07 -6.60 -10.53
CA HIS A 98 -6.31 -7.61 -9.80
C HIS A 98 -4.91 -7.81 -10.35
N ASN A 99 -4.75 -7.82 -11.68
CA ASN A 99 -3.44 -7.94 -12.29
C ASN A 99 -2.56 -6.72 -12.00
N GLY A 100 -3.13 -5.50 -12.04
CA GLY A 100 -2.44 -4.27 -11.67
C GLY A 100 -2.02 -4.23 -10.20
N LEU A 101 -2.93 -4.62 -9.28
CA LEU A 101 -2.64 -4.71 -7.85
C LEU A 101 -1.61 -5.79 -7.55
N MET A 102 -1.65 -6.93 -8.23
CA MET A 102 -0.62 -7.97 -8.11
C MET A 102 0.73 -7.46 -8.60
N GLY A 103 0.76 -6.72 -9.71
CA GLY A 103 1.98 -6.08 -10.20
C GLY A 103 2.57 -5.09 -9.20
N LEU A 104 1.75 -4.22 -8.61
CA LEU A 104 2.16 -3.32 -7.54
C LEU A 104 2.70 -4.08 -6.32
N LEU A 105 1.98 -5.13 -5.90
CA LEU A 105 2.37 -5.97 -4.77
C LEU A 105 3.74 -6.58 -4.97
N LEU A 106 3.96 -7.24 -6.11
CA LEU A 106 5.22 -7.91 -6.40
C LEU A 106 6.36 -6.91 -6.56
N THR A 107 6.11 -5.73 -7.12
CA THR A 107 7.07 -4.62 -7.19
C THR A 107 7.50 -4.18 -5.79
N LEU A 108 6.54 -3.91 -4.91
CA LEU A 108 6.82 -3.47 -3.54
C LEU A 108 7.48 -4.57 -2.70
N LEU A 109 7.09 -5.83 -2.91
CA LEU A 109 7.67 -6.98 -2.23
C LEU A 109 9.13 -7.19 -2.66
N ALA A 110 9.41 -7.12 -3.97
CA ALA A 110 10.77 -7.20 -4.50
C ALA A 110 11.64 -6.02 -4.00
N PHE A 111 11.09 -4.81 -3.99
CA PHE A 111 11.73 -3.63 -3.42
C PHE A 111 12.06 -3.83 -1.94
N SER A 112 11.10 -4.34 -1.15
CA SER A 112 11.28 -4.60 0.27
C SER A 112 12.30 -5.68 0.56
N LEU A 113 12.23 -6.80 -0.15
CA LEU A 113 13.15 -7.92 0.03
C LEU A 113 14.58 -7.50 -0.33
N THR A 114 14.74 -6.83 -1.47
CA THR A 114 16.05 -6.34 -1.92
C THR A 114 16.62 -5.33 -0.94
N THR A 115 15.80 -4.39 -0.46
CA THR A 115 16.21 -3.42 0.56
C THR A 115 16.67 -4.11 1.83
N ALA A 116 15.96 -5.14 2.30
CA ALA A 116 16.34 -5.92 3.47
C ALA A 116 17.67 -6.65 3.28
N VAL A 117 17.84 -7.35 2.15
CA VAL A 117 19.05 -8.11 1.82
C VAL A 117 20.27 -7.18 1.68
N VAL A 118 20.15 -6.08 0.95
CA VAL A 118 21.26 -5.13 0.77
C VAL A 118 21.61 -4.45 2.10
N SER A 119 20.61 -4.06 2.89
CA SER A 119 20.83 -3.50 4.23
C SER A 119 21.51 -4.51 5.16
N PHE A 120 21.21 -5.80 5.01
CA PHE A 120 21.86 -6.88 5.75
C PHE A 120 23.35 -6.97 5.41
N PHE A 121 23.69 -7.08 4.13
CA PHE A 121 25.09 -7.16 3.71
C PHE A 121 25.90 -5.91 4.06
N LYS A 122 25.26 -4.75 4.15
CA LYS A 122 25.90 -3.49 4.58
C LYS A 122 26.04 -3.34 6.09
N GLY A 123 25.59 -4.32 6.88
CA GLY A 123 25.65 -4.25 8.34
C GLY A 123 24.77 -3.17 8.94
N GLN A 124 23.69 -2.76 8.27
CA GLN A 124 22.83 -1.68 8.74
C GLN A 124 21.93 -2.10 9.93
N PHE A 125 21.73 -3.40 10.14
CA PHE A 125 20.98 -3.96 11.27
C PHE A 125 21.79 -3.95 12.56
N THR A 126 21.94 -2.77 13.15
CA THR A 126 22.66 -2.59 14.42
C THR A 126 21.77 -2.81 15.66
N SER A 127 20.48 -3.04 15.49
CA SER A 127 19.52 -3.35 16.56
C SER A 127 18.31 -4.13 16.04
N SER A 128 17.59 -4.83 16.94
CA SER A 128 16.36 -5.56 16.62
C SER A 128 15.25 -4.67 16.04
N SER A 129 15.21 -3.39 16.43
CA SER A 129 14.26 -2.44 15.87
C SER A 129 14.46 -2.21 14.37
N TRP A 130 15.69 -2.14 13.88
CA TRP A 130 15.95 -2.04 12.43
C TRP A 130 15.43 -3.26 11.68
N ALA A 131 15.67 -4.45 12.24
CA ALA A 131 15.18 -5.70 11.64
C ALA A 131 13.65 -5.69 11.55
N LEU A 132 12.95 -5.27 12.61
CA LEU A 132 11.50 -5.20 12.63
C LEU A 132 10.95 -4.22 11.58
N TYR A 133 11.46 -2.99 11.48
CA TYR A 133 10.90 -1.99 10.57
C TYR A 133 11.25 -2.21 9.09
N ILE A 134 12.31 -2.97 8.79
CA ILE A 134 12.67 -3.35 7.41
C ILE A 134 12.02 -4.67 6.99
N ALA A 135 11.84 -5.63 7.91
CA ALA A 135 11.22 -6.92 7.62
C ALA A 135 9.69 -6.91 7.69
N ALA A 136 9.07 -6.07 8.53
CA ALA A 136 7.61 -6.00 8.65
C ALA A 136 6.90 -5.63 7.33
N PRO A 137 7.44 -4.74 6.47
CA PRO A 137 6.89 -4.53 5.14
C PRO A 137 6.77 -5.81 4.30
N CYS A 138 7.73 -6.74 4.38
CA CYS A 138 7.64 -8.02 3.67
C CYS A 138 6.47 -8.87 4.16
N SER A 139 6.31 -9.02 5.48
CA SER A 139 5.22 -9.84 6.03
C SER A 139 3.84 -9.24 5.77
N ILE A 140 3.72 -7.91 5.85
CA ILE A 140 2.49 -7.18 5.51
C ILE A 140 2.13 -7.38 4.04
N LEU A 141 3.10 -7.27 3.12
CA LEU A 141 2.86 -7.48 1.69
C LEU A 141 2.50 -8.94 1.35
N VAL A 142 3.07 -9.92 2.06
CA VAL A 142 2.66 -11.33 1.93
C VAL A 142 1.21 -11.53 2.40
N ALA A 143 0.80 -10.89 3.50
CA ALA A 143 -0.59 -10.91 3.94
C ALA A 143 -1.53 -10.26 2.91
N CYS A 144 -1.12 -9.14 2.29
CA CYS A 144 -1.85 -8.55 1.16
C CYS A 144 -2.01 -9.54 -0.01
N ALA A 145 -1.00 -10.36 -0.30
CA ALA A 145 -1.06 -11.33 -1.39
C ALA A 145 -2.10 -12.42 -1.11
N ALA A 146 -2.15 -12.91 0.13
CA ALA A 146 -3.16 -13.87 0.57
C ALA A 146 -4.58 -13.28 0.46
N LEU A 147 -4.79 -12.04 0.92
CA LEU A 147 -6.09 -11.37 0.84
C LEU A 147 -6.50 -11.05 -0.61
N LEU A 148 -5.57 -10.64 -1.46
CA LEU A 148 -5.85 -10.37 -2.88
C LEU A 148 -6.19 -11.68 -3.62
N SER A 149 -5.53 -12.79 -3.27
CA SER A 149 -5.89 -14.11 -3.79
C SER A 149 -7.28 -14.54 -3.32
N LEU A 150 -7.61 -14.32 -2.04
CA LEU A 150 -8.95 -14.59 -1.51
C LEU A 150 -10.02 -13.75 -2.21
N ALA A 151 -9.74 -12.46 -2.43
CA ALA A 151 -10.63 -11.57 -3.16
C ALA A 151 -10.85 -12.05 -4.60
N ARG A 152 -9.80 -12.56 -5.25
CA ARG A 152 -9.89 -13.08 -6.61
C ARG A 152 -10.76 -14.34 -6.70
N VAL A 153 -10.55 -15.29 -5.78
CA VAL A 153 -11.28 -16.57 -5.76
C VAL A 153 -12.74 -16.40 -5.34
N SER A 154 -13.03 -15.39 -4.50
CA SER A 154 -14.39 -15.14 -4.00
C SER A 154 -15.29 -14.41 -5.00
N PHE A 155 -14.72 -13.83 -6.07
CA PHE A 155 -15.48 -13.10 -7.08
C PHE A 155 -16.15 -14.05 -8.08
N ASP A 156 -17.45 -13.87 -8.31
CA ASP A 156 -18.19 -14.63 -9.30
C ASP A 156 -17.91 -14.11 -10.72
N PRO A 157 -17.32 -14.92 -11.63
CA PRO A 157 -17.04 -14.51 -13.01
C PRO A 157 -18.26 -14.08 -13.81
N ALA A 158 -19.48 -14.48 -13.41
CA ALA A 158 -20.72 -14.08 -14.06
C ALA A 158 -21.05 -12.58 -13.85
N LEU A 159 -20.43 -11.91 -12.86
CA LEU A 159 -20.67 -10.50 -12.56
C LEU A 159 -20.08 -9.55 -13.60
N THR A 160 -18.97 -9.92 -14.25
CA THR A 160 -18.34 -9.10 -15.29
C THR A 160 -19.23 -8.94 -16.54
N PRO A 161 -19.76 -10.01 -17.17
CA PRO A 161 -20.67 -9.86 -18.30
C PRO A 161 -22.00 -9.19 -17.90
N LEU A 162 -22.46 -9.37 -16.66
CA LEU A 162 -23.63 -8.66 -16.15
C LEU A 162 -23.35 -7.15 -16.01
N ALA A 163 -22.17 -6.76 -15.53
CA ALA A 163 -21.80 -5.36 -15.38
C ALA A 163 -21.61 -4.66 -16.73
N THR A 164 -21.11 -5.34 -17.76
CA THR A 164 -20.91 -4.74 -19.08
C THR A 164 -22.21 -4.50 -19.85
N GLN A 165 -23.26 -5.27 -19.56
CA GLN A 165 -24.58 -5.14 -20.20
C GLN A 165 -25.47 -4.07 -19.55
N HIS A 166 -25.15 -3.64 -18.33
CA HIS A 166 -25.95 -2.69 -17.55
C HIS A 166 -25.20 -1.38 -17.27
N THR A 167 -25.94 -0.28 -17.10
CA THR A 167 -25.39 0.95 -16.51
C THR A 167 -25.16 0.76 -15.02
N PHE A 168 -24.26 1.53 -14.40
CA PHE A 168 -23.91 1.36 -12.97
C PHE A 168 -25.12 1.31 -12.03
N LEU A 169 -26.15 2.13 -12.29
CA LEU A 169 -27.34 2.21 -11.45
C LEU A 169 -28.26 0.99 -11.67
N SER A 170 -28.45 0.56 -12.91
CA SER A 170 -29.24 -0.64 -13.25
C SER A 170 -28.54 -1.92 -12.77
N PHE A 171 -27.21 -2.00 -12.91
CA PHE A 171 -26.40 -3.08 -12.38
C PHE A 171 -26.59 -3.21 -10.86
N TYR A 172 -26.46 -2.11 -10.12
CA TYR A 172 -26.57 -2.14 -8.67
C TYR A 172 -28.00 -2.42 -8.19
N THR A 173 -29.02 -1.76 -8.76
CA THR A 173 -30.40 -1.83 -8.25
C THR A 173 -31.23 -2.98 -8.81
N GLN A 174 -30.92 -3.46 -10.02
CA GLN A 174 -31.73 -4.46 -10.73
C GLN A 174 -30.93 -5.72 -11.11
N GLY A 175 -29.62 -5.58 -11.36
CA GLY A 175 -28.75 -6.70 -11.75
C GLY A 175 -28.29 -7.55 -10.56
N LEU A 176 -28.03 -6.92 -9.41
CA LEU A 176 -27.55 -7.61 -8.21
C LEU A 176 -28.70 -7.96 -7.26
N SER A 177 -28.60 -9.14 -6.64
CA SER A 177 -29.42 -9.48 -5.47
C SER A 177 -29.03 -8.62 -4.27
N SER A 178 -29.87 -8.55 -3.23
CA SER A 178 -29.53 -7.82 -1.99
C SER A 178 -28.21 -8.31 -1.36
N TYR A 179 -27.96 -9.62 -1.43
CA TYR A 179 -26.67 -10.20 -1.04
C TYR A 179 -25.53 -9.72 -1.95
N GLY A 180 -25.74 -9.77 -3.26
CA GLY A 180 -24.74 -9.34 -4.25
C GLY A 180 -24.34 -7.87 -4.14
N GLN A 181 -25.30 -6.98 -3.83
CA GLN A 181 -25.05 -5.56 -3.58
C GLN A 181 -24.08 -5.36 -2.40
N ILE A 182 -24.39 -5.98 -1.26
CA ILE A 182 -23.57 -5.88 -0.04
C ILE A 182 -22.21 -6.53 -0.23
N PHE A 183 -22.18 -7.71 -0.86
CA PHE A 183 -20.94 -8.41 -1.20
C PHE A 183 -20.03 -7.55 -2.07
N MET A 184 -20.54 -7.03 -3.18
CA MET A 184 -19.74 -6.21 -4.10
C MET A 184 -19.23 -4.94 -3.44
N MET A 185 -20.05 -4.30 -2.60
CA MET A 185 -19.63 -3.12 -1.84
C MET A 185 -18.48 -3.43 -0.88
N PHE A 186 -18.60 -4.50 -0.09
CA PHE A 186 -17.54 -4.92 0.84
C PHE A 186 -16.29 -5.42 0.11
N GLN A 187 -16.44 -6.12 -1.01
CA GLN A 187 -15.33 -6.55 -1.84
C GLN A 187 -14.51 -5.35 -2.33
N VAL A 188 -15.16 -4.32 -2.88
CA VAL A 188 -14.48 -3.11 -3.37
C VAL A 188 -13.81 -2.34 -2.23
N LEU A 189 -14.49 -2.16 -1.10
CA LEU A 189 -13.90 -1.52 0.08
C LEU A 189 -12.68 -2.31 0.58
N GLY A 190 -12.81 -3.63 0.69
CA GLY A 190 -11.75 -4.52 1.12
C GLY A 190 -10.52 -4.45 0.22
N VAL A 191 -10.71 -4.50 -1.10
CA VAL A 191 -9.63 -4.35 -2.09
C VAL A 191 -9.00 -2.96 -2.04
N ALA A 192 -9.80 -1.89 -1.85
CA ALA A 192 -9.29 -0.54 -1.67
C ALA A 192 -8.43 -0.43 -0.40
N LEU A 193 -8.80 -1.10 0.69
CA LEU A 193 -7.98 -1.17 1.91
C LEU A 193 -6.67 -1.92 1.65
N ILE A 194 -6.65 -3.03 0.89
CA ILE A 194 -5.40 -3.71 0.50
C ILE A 194 -4.50 -2.73 -0.25
N PHE A 195 -5.05 -2.00 -1.24
CA PHE A 195 -4.28 -1.02 -2.00
C PHE A 195 -3.65 0.05 -1.09
N LEU A 196 -4.43 0.62 -0.17
CA LEU A 196 -3.91 1.59 0.80
C LEU A 196 -2.81 1.00 1.68
N VAL A 197 -2.98 -0.23 2.18
CA VAL A 197 -1.95 -0.94 2.96
C VAL A 197 -0.68 -1.11 2.14
N MET A 198 -0.76 -1.51 0.87
CA MET A 198 0.41 -1.65 0.00
C MET A 198 1.15 -0.32 -0.17
N VAL A 199 0.43 0.76 -0.51
CA VAL A 199 1.02 2.09 -0.69
C VAL A 199 1.68 2.58 0.60
N PHE A 200 0.96 2.52 1.72
CA PHE A 200 1.46 2.95 3.02
C PHE A 200 2.65 2.12 3.51
N THR A 201 2.67 0.82 3.20
CA THR A 201 3.80 -0.06 3.51
C THR A 201 5.03 0.33 2.68
N GLY A 202 4.86 0.65 1.40
CA GLY A 202 5.93 1.17 0.55
C GLY A 202 6.49 2.50 1.08
N VAL A 203 5.61 3.43 1.47
CA VAL A 203 6.00 4.72 2.05
C VAL A 203 6.71 4.54 3.40
N ALA A 204 6.22 3.64 4.26
CA ALA A 204 6.86 3.32 5.53
C ALA A 204 8.27 2.76 5.31
N LEU A 205 8.43 1.82 4.37
CA LEU A 205 9.76 1.30 4.03
C LEU A 205 10.70 2.40 3.53
N LEU A 206 10.22 3.29 2.64
CA LEU A 206 10.99 4.45 2.18
C LEU A 206 11.40 5.38 3.34
N HIS A 207 10.54 5.58 4.33
CA HIS A 207 10.86 6.35 5.54
C HIS A 207 12.06 5.75 6.29
N TYR A 208 12.02 4.45 6.58
CA TYR A 208 13.09 3.78 7.32
C TYR A 208 14.37 3.65 6.50
N LEU A 209 14.26 3.46 5.19
CA LEU A 209 15.41 3.47 4.29
C LEU A 209 16.09 4.84 4.26
N ALA A 210 15.31 5.92 4.18
CA ALA A 210 15.82 7.28 4.24
C ALA A 210 16.52 7.57 5.58
N LEU A 211 15.91 7.16 6.70
CA LEU A 211 16.54 7.28 8.04
C LEU A 211 17.85 6.49 8.13
N MET A 212 17.88 5.27 7.61
CA MET A 212 19.05 4.41 7.61
C MET A 212 20.19 5.05 6.81
N ASN A 213 19.88 5.61 5.64
CA ASN A 213 20.83 6.28 4.76
C ASN A 213 21.40 7.60 5.33
N GLN A 214 20.72 8.25 6.29
CA GLN A 214 21.25 9.42 6.99
C GLN A 214 22.32 9.10 8.05
N ARG A 215 22.55 7.82 8.38
CA ARG A 215 23.58 7.39 9.36
C ARG A 215 25.01 7.46 8.82
N SER A 216 25.15 7.68 7.51
CA SER A 216 26.42 7.80 6.81
C SER A 216 26.44 9.06 5.97
N TYR A 217 27.62 9.68 5.79
CA TYR A 217 27.77 10.79 4.86
C TYR A 217 27.59 10.28 3.43
N SER A 218 26.62 10.82 2.70
CA SER A 218 26.28 10.42 1.33
C SER A 218 26.04 11.65 0.47
N PRO A 219 26.43 11.66 -0.82
CA PRO A 219 26.13 12.75 -1.75
C PRO A 219 24.63 13.05 -1.86
N LEU A 220 23.77 12.06 -1.60
CA LEU A 220 22.31 12.16 -1.66
C LEU A 220 21.68 12.54 -0.30
N GLN A 221 22.46 13.04 0.66
CA GLN A 221 21.96 13.34 2.01
C GLN A 221 20.77 14.30 2.02
N GLY A 222 20.74 15.31 1.13
CA GLY A 222 19.59 16.22 1.00
C GLY A 222 18.30 15.52 0.60
N LEU A 223 18.36 14.58 -0.35
CA LEU A 223 17.21 13.75 -0.76
C LEU A 223 16.69 12.93 0.42
N TRP A 224 17.59 12.30 1.19
CA TRP A 224 17.20 11.48 2.33
C TRP A 224 16.55 12.29 3.45
N ILE A 225 17.05 13.50 3.72
CA ILE A 225 16.43 14.41 4.68
C ILE A 225 15.02 14.81 4.22
N PHE A 226 14.88 15.18 2.94
CA PHE A 226 13.58 15.53 2.35
C PHE A 226 12.58 14.37 2.45
N LEU A 227 12.98 13.15 2.06
CA LEU A 227 12.13 11.96 2.12
C LEU A 227 11.72 11.62 3.54
N THR A 228 12.63 11.71 4.52
CA THR A 228 12.28 11.50 5.94
C THR A 228 11.29 12.55 6.45
N GLY A 229 11.41 13.81 6.00
CA GLY A 229 10.44 14.86 6.30
C GLY A 229 9.05 14.58 5.72
N LEU A 230 8.98 14.22 4.44
CA LEU A 230 7.73 13.91 3.74
C LEU A 230 6.99 12.72 4.38
N THR A 231 7.74 11.75 4.89
CA THR A 231 7.21 10.46 5.38
C THR A 231 7.13 10.38 6.91
N LEU A 232 7.26 11.52 7.60
CA LEU A 232 7.40 11.58 9.06
C LEU A 232 6.20 10.97 9.82
N ALA A 233 5.02 10.96 9.22
CA ALA A 233 3.83 10.31 9.76
C ALA A 233 3.99 8.79 9.97
N PHE A 234 4.89 8.14 9.23
CA PHE A 234 5.21 6.71 9.32
C PHE A 234 6.30 6.39 10.35
N SER A 235 6.69 7.38 11.16
CA SER A 235 7.72 7.22 12.17
C SER A 235 7.22 6.50 13.44
N GLY A 236 7.92 5.44 13.85
CA GLY A 236 7.64 4.68 15.08
C GLY A 236 6.70 3.49 14.87
N ALA A 237 6.19 2.90 15.95
CA ALA A 237 5.40 1.66 15.87
C ALA A 237 3.93 1.84 15.45
N ARG A 238 3.42 3.09 15.42
CA ARG A 238 1.99 3.36 15.19
C ARG A 238 1.52 2.90 13.81
N TRP A 239 2.34 3.09 12.77
CA TRP A 239 1.96 2.67 11.42
C TRP A 239 1.75 1.15 11.33
N LEU A 240 2.52 0.34 12.07
CA LEU A 240 2.34 -1.11 12.11
C LEU A 240 0.97 -1.50 12.66
N PHE A 241 0.55 -0.85 13.74
CA PHE A 241 -0.77 -1.07 14.31
C PHE A 241 -1.88 -0.66 13.34
N VAL A 242 -1.73 0.49 12.68
CA VAL A 242 -2.69 0.94 11.66
C VAL A 242 -2.74 -0.04 10.48
N MET A 243 -1.60 -0.51 9.97
CA MET A 243 -1.58 -1.50 8.87
C MET A 243 -2.23 -2.82 9.29
N ALA A 244 -1.96 -3.30 10.50
CA ALA A 244 -2.59 -4.52 11.03
C ALA A 244 -4.12 -4.37 11.14
N LEU A 245 -4.59 -3.22 11.61
CA LEU A 245 -6.02 -2.91 11.68
C LEU A 245 -6.66 -2.85 10.29
N LEU A 246 -6.03 -2.17 9.33
CA LEU A 246 -6.52 -2.08 7.96
C LEU A 246 -6.53 -3.44 7.25
N LEU A 247 -5.52 -4.28 7.48
CA LEU A 247 -5.48 -5.66 7.00
C LEU A 247 -6.61 -6.50 7.61
N GLY A 248 -6.83 -6.40 8.92
CA GLY A 248 -7.91 -7.10 9.61
C GLY A 248 -9.27 -6.69 9.07
N LEU A 249 -9.52 -5.39 8.92
CA LEU A 249 -10.76 -4.88 8.31
C LEU A 249 -10.92 -5.36 6.87
N SER A 250 -9.86 -5.32 6.07
CA SER A 250 -9.88 -5.83 4.69
C SER A 250 -10.25 -7.31 4.64
N ALA A 251 -9.66 -8.13 5.52
CA ALA A 251 -9.99 -9.55 5.63
C ALA A 251 -11.48 -9.78 5.96
N LEU A 252 -12.02 -9.04 6.93
CA LEU A 252 -13.44 -9.12 7.31
C LEU A 252 -14.39 -8.73 6.17
N LEU A 253 -13.99 -7.77 5.33
CA LEU A 253 -14.79 -7.26 4.22
C LEU A 253 -14.74 -8.19 2.99
N ILE A 254 -13.60 -8.81 2.72
CA ILE A 254 -13.40 -9.69 1.56
C ILE A 254 -13.98 -11.08 1.81
N GLU A 255 -13.96 -11.57 3.05
CA GLU A 255 -14.40 -12.92 3.34
C GLU A 255 -15.94 -13.05 3.22
N PRO A 256 -16.44 -13.82 2.23
CA PRO A 256 -17.88 -13.93 1.95
C PRO A 256 -18.66 -14.67 3.05
N GLY A 257 -17.96 -15.27 4.01
CA GLY A 257 -18.53 -15.94 5.17
C GLY A 257 -18.82 -15.03 6.36
N LEU A 258 -18.24 -13.83 6.41
CA LEU A 258 -18.25 -12.97 7.59
C LEU A 258 -19.25 -11.81 7.44
N MET A 259 -18.80 -10.65 6.96
CA MET A 259 -19.61 -9.44 6.97
C MET A 259 -20.83 -9.52 6.06
N THR A 260 -20.71 -10.15 4.90
CA THR A 260 -21.84 -10.31 3.97
C THR A 260 -22.94 -11.16 4.57
N LYS A 261 -22.62 -12.34 5.10
CA LYS A 261 -23.61 -13.21 5.78
C LYS A 261 -24.21 -12.54 7.00
N TRP A 262 -23.40 -11.87 7.82
CA TRP A 262 -23.86 -11.21 9.04
C TRP A 262 -24.88 -10.10 8.76
N VAL A 263 -24.68 -9.30 7.71
CA VAL A 263 -25.60 -8.24 7.32
C VAL A 263 -26.87 -8.80 6.66
N THR A 264 -26.77 -9.89 5.89
CA THR A 264 -27.93 -10.45 5.16
C THR A 264 -28.76 -11.46 5.96
N GLN A 265 -28.31 -11.90 7.13
CA GLN A 265 -29.08 -12.77 8.04
C GLN A 265 -30.02 -11.99 8.98
N ARG A 266 -30.01 -10.65 8.92
CA ARG A 266 -31.03 -9.79 9.54
C ARG A 266 -32.13 -9.48 8.55
#